data_AF-A0A940L7D9-F1
#
_entry.id   AF-A0A940L7D9-F1
#
_cell.length_a   1.000
_cell.length_b   1.000
_cell.length_c   1.000
_cell.angle_alpha   90.00
_cell.angle_beta   90.00
_cell.angle_gamma   90.00
#
_symmetry.space_group_name_H-M   'P 1'
#
loop_
_entity.id
_entity.type
_entity.pdbx_description
1 polymer ?
#
loop_
_entity_poly.entity_id
_entity_poly.type
_entity_poly.pdbx_seq_one_letter_code
_entity_poly.pdbx_strand_id
1 'polypeptide(L)'
;QEWYMSASKKAPVGFFQIGGGIAGDFPICVVPMLEQDLGHEDIPLWSYFAQISDSTTSYGSYSGAIPNEKITWGKLAPTTPSYIVESDATIVAPLIFSYVLGL
;
A
#
# COMPACT_ATOMS: atom_id res chain seq x y z
N GLN A 1 -2.69 11.18 9.11
CA GLN A 1 -3.34 10.35 10.15
C GLN A 1 -4.84 10.63 10.22
N GLU A 2 -5.27 11.86 10.53
CA GLU A 2 -6.70 12.22 10.58
C GLU A 2 -7.48 11.89 9.30
N TRP A 3 -6.88 12.16 8.13
CA TRP A 3 -7.48 11.81 6.84
C TRP A 3 -7.79 10.32 6.75
N TYR A 4 -6.85 9.44 7.12
CA TYR A 4 -7.03 8.00 7.04
C TYR A 4 -8.16 7.54 7.96
N MET A 5 -8.18 8.00 9.21
CA MET A 5 -9.25 7.67 10.17
C MET A 5 -10.63 8.16 9.72
N SER A 6 -10.72 9.30 9.02
CA SER A 6 -11.97 9.82 8.48
C SER A 6 -12.42 9.08 7.22
N ALA A 7 -11.47 8.76 6.33
CA ALA A 7 -11.72 8.06 5.08
C ALA A 7 -12.12 6.59 5.31
N SER A 8 -11.39 5.88 6.18
CA SER A 8 -11.61 4.46 6.46
C SER A 8 -12.95 4.16 7.14
N LYS A 9 -13.52 5.14 7.84
CA LYS A 9 -14.89 5.06 8.40
C LYS A 9 -15.98 5.18 7.34
N LYS A 10 -15.70 5.81 6.20
CA LYS A 10 -16.67 6.04 5.12
C LYS A 10 -16.65 4.92 4.09
N ALA A 11 -15.47 4.43 3.74
CA ALA A 11 -15.29 3.38 2.76
C ALA A 11 -13.95 2.65 2.97
N PRO A 12 -13.82 1.40 2.50
CA PRO A 12 -12.54 0.71 2.45
C PRO A 12 -11.51 1.52 1.65
N VAL A 13 -10.28 1.64 2.18
CA VAL A 13 -9.21 2.45 1.57
C VAL A 13 -8.14 1.54 0.98
N GLY A 14 -7.88 1.71 -0.32
CA GLY A 14 -6.78 1.05 -1.03
C GLY A 14 -5.52 1.91 -1.08
N PHE A 15 -4.37 1.25 -1.12
CA PHE A 15 -3.06 1.88 -1.30
C PHE A 15 -2.48 1.52 -2.67
N PHE A 16 -2.38 2.52 -3.56
CA PHE A 16 -1.78 2.37 -4.88
C PHE A 16 -0.47 3.15 -4.94
N GLN A 17 0.64 2.42 -5.08
CA GLN A 17 1.99 2.96 -5.02
C GLN A 17 2.64 2.91 -6.41
N ILE A 18 3.33 3.99 -6.76
CA ILE A 18 4.18 4.07 -7.96
C ILE A 18 5.62 4.27 -7.50
N GLY A 19 6.49 3.33 -7.84
CA GLY A 19 7.87 3.28 -7.36
C GLY A 19 8.00 2.69 -5.95
N GLY A 20 9.06 3.10 -5.25
CA GLY A 20 9.46 2.59 -3.94
C GLY A 20 9.89 3.70 -2.97
N GLY A 21 10.61 3.28 -1.93
CA GLY A 21 11.25 4.16 -0.95
C GLY A 21 10.27 4.88 -0.02
N ILE A 22 10.74 6.01 0.53
CA ILE A 22 10.03 6.82 1.53
C ILE A 22 8.61 7.22 1.09
N ALA A 23 8.40 7.41 -0.22
CA ALA A 23 7.12 7.80 -0.79
C ALA A 23 6.04 6.71 -0.65
N GLY A 24 6.43 5.43 -0.60
CA GLY A 24 5.54 4.32 -0.31
C GLY A 24 5.52 3.93 1.17
N ASP A 25 6.70 3.88 1.78
CA ASP A 25 6.90 3.36 3.13
C ASP A 25 6.27 4.26 4.21
N PHE A 26 6.44 5.57 4.10
CA PHE A 26 5.90 6.51 5.08
C PHE A 26 4.36 6.46 5.15
N PRO A 27 3.62 6.58 4.03
CA PRO A 27 2.16 6.57 4.08
C PRO A 27 1.57 5.20 4.43
N ILE A 28 2.14 4.08 3.97
CA ILE A 28 1.57 2.75 4.29
C ILE A 28 1.69 2.43 5.80
N CYS A 29 2.68 2.99 6.48
CA CYS A 29 2.88 2.87 7.92
C CYS A 29 1.85 3.65 8.77
N VAL A 30 0.91 4.39 8.18
CA VAL A 30 -0.12 5.11 8.95
C VAL A 30 -0.97 4.17 9.82
N VAL A 31 -1.27 2.96 9.32
CA VAL A 31 -2.07 1.96 10.06
C VAL A 31 -1.31 1.46 11.30
N PRO A 32 -0.11 0.87 11.17
CA PRO A 32 0.64 0.41 12.34
C PRO A 32 1.02 1.54 13.30
N MET A 33 1.27 2.76 12.79
CA MET A 33 1.51 3.91 13.65
C MET A 33 0.29 4.27 14.50
N LEU A 34 -0.92 4.25 13.92
CA LEU A 34 -2.15 4.52 14.67
C LEU A 34 -2.42 3.44 15.72
N GLU A 35 -2.24 2.17 15.37
CA GLU A 35 -2.53 1.04 16.25
C GLU A 35 -1.45 0.83 17.33
N GLN A 36 -0.17 0.74 16.92
CA GLN A 36 0.93 0.33 17.81
C GLN A 36 1.58 1.51 18.53
N ASP A 37 1.81 2.63 17.84
CA ASP A 37 2.52 3.78 18.44
C ASP A 37 1.56 4.70 19.20
N LEU A 38 0.36 4.93 18.66
CA LEU A 38 -0.64 5.84 19.23
C LEU A 38 -1.73 5.12 20.04
N GLY A 39 -1.75 3.79 20.03
CA GLY A 39 -2.67 2.98 20.84
C GLY A 39 -4.14 3.11 20.45
N HIS A 40 -4.43 3.49 19.21
CA HIS A 40 -5.81 3.51 18.72
C HIS A 40 -6.29 2.10 18.44
N GLU A 41 -7.42 1.73 19.02
CA GLU A 41 -8.09 0.44 18.77
C GLU A 41 -8.95 0.50 17.50
N ASP A 42 -9.22 -0.67 16.93
CA ASP A 42 -10.14 -0.88 15.79
C ASP A 42 -9.82 -0.07 14.51
N ILE A 43 -8.53 0.15 14.21
CA ILE A 43 -8.10 0.81 12.98
C ILE A 43 -8.23 -0.15 11.78
N PRO A 44 -9.02 0.18 10.74
CA PRO A 44 -9.12 -0.69 9.57
C PRO A 44 -7.79 -0.80 8.83
N LEU A 45 -7.39 -2.04 8.53
CA LEU A 45 -6.26 -2.34 7.65
C LEU A 45 -6.53 -1.82 6.23
N TRP A 46 -5.46 -1.63 5.44
CA TRP A 46 -5.60 -1.29 4.04
C TRP A 46 -6.38 -2.39 3.31
N SER A 47 -7.40 -2.02 2.53
CA SER A 47 -8.31 -2.99 1.90
C SER A 47 -7.86 -3.44 0.52
N TYR A 48 -6.82 -2.81 -0.02
CA TYR A 48 -6.21 -3.14 -1.31
C TYR A 48 -4.78 -2.63 -1.33
N PHE A 49 -3.87 -3.36 -1.97
CA PHE A 49 -2.52 -2.91 -2.24
C PHE A 49 -2.14 -3.16 -3.70
N ALA A 50 -1.60 -2.14 -4.36
CA ALA A 50 -0.89 -2.33 -5.61
C ALA A 50 0.37 -1.49 -5.67
N GLN A 51 1.43 -2.03 -6.27
CA GLN A 51 2.68 -1.32 -6.47
C GLN A 51 3.21 -1.54 -7.88
N ILE A 52 3.60 -0.46 -8.54
CA ILE A 52 4.45 -0.52 -9.74
C ILE A 52 5.89 -0.31 -9.28
N SER A 53 6.80 -1.22 -9.57
CA SER A 53 8.22 -1.08 -9.23
C SER A 53 9.09 -1.70 -10.32
N ASP A 54 10.25 -1.12 -10.59
CA ASP A 54 11.27 -1.66 -11.51
C ASP A 54 12.26 -2.61 -10.82
N SER A 55 12.26 -2.62 -9.49
CA SER A 55 13.12 -3.46 -8.66
C SER A 55 12.61 -4.89 -8.61
N THR A 56 13.41 -5.85 -9.07
CA THR A 56 13.19 -7.27 -8.77
C THR A 56 13.32 -7.50 -7.27
N THR A 57 12.46 -8.37 -6.73
CA THR A 57 12.39 -8.75 -5.32
C THR A 57 13.68 -9.47 -4.87
N SER A 58 14.79 -8.75 -4.72
CA SER A 58 16.08 -9.31 -4.32
C SER A 58 16.71 -8.45 -3.23
N TYR A 59 16.88 -9.04 -2.05
CA TYR A 59 17.52 -8.49 -0.84
C TYR A 59 16.76 -7.42 -0.07
N GLY A 60 15.79 -7.84 0.76
CA GLY A 60 15.51 -7.23 2.08
C GLY A 60 15.26 -5.71 2.13
N SER A 61 14.91 -5.10 1.01
CA SER A 61 14.54 -3.69 0.91
C SER A 61 13.10 -3.54 1.35
N TYR A 62 12.83 -2.59 2.25
CA TYR A 62 11.46 -2.20 2.66
C TYR A 62 10.53 -1.99 1.45
N SER A 63 11.09 -1.52 0.32
CA SER A 63 10.37 -1.22 -0.92
C SER A 63 9.96 -2.45 -1.74
N GLY A 64 10.53 -3.62 -1.46
CA GLY A 64 10.24 -4.90 -2.10
C GLY A 64 9.75 -5.97 -1.10
N ALA A 65 9.32 -5.56 0.09
CA ALA A 65 8.81 -6.45 1.12
C ALA A 65 7.67 -7.31 0.55
N ILE A 66 7.92 -8.63 0.50
CA ILE A 66 6.98 -9.67 0.08
C ILE A 66 5.66 -9.47 0.86
N PRO A 67 4.47 -9.72 0.28
CA PRO A 67 3.18 -9.42 0.92
C PRO A 67 3.05 -9.96 2.35
N ASN A 68 3.73 -11.06 2.66
CA ASN A 68 3.78 -11.68 3.98
C ASN A 68 4.35 -10.75 5.08
N GLU A 69 5.33 -9.91 4.78
CA GLU A 69 5.89 -8.94 5.74
C GLU A 69 4.88 -7.84 6.06
N LYS A 70 4.10 -7.40 5.06
CA LYS A 70 3.03 -6.39 5.23
C LYS A 70 1.86 -6.91 6.06
N ILE A 71 1.65 -8.22 6.11
CA ILE A 71 0.66 -8.88 6.96
C ILE A 71 1.13 -8.90 8.42
N THR A 72 2.37 -9.32 8.67
CA THR A 72 2.92 -9.40 10.04
C THR A 72 2.95 -8.04 10.75
N TRP A 73 3.20 -6.97 10.00
CA TRP A 73 3.20 -5.60 10.54
C TRP A 73 1.81 -4.98 10.69
N GLY A 74 0.72 -5.72 10.44
CA GLY A 74 -0.63 -5.16 10.54
C GLY A 74 -0.88 -4.05 9.51
N LYS A 75 -0.25 -4.10 8.33
CA LYS A 75 -0.57 -3.18 7.23
C LYS A 75 -1.71 -3.72 6.37
N LEU A 76 -1.68 -5.02 6.08
CA LEU A 76 -2.64 -5.72 5.23
C LEU A 76 -3.19 -6.95 5.96
N ALA A 77 -4.47 -7.28 5.76
CA ALA A 77 -4.98 -8.61 6.14
C ALA A 77 -4.45 -9.68 5.18
N PRO A 78 -4.33 -10.96 5.59
CA PRO A 78 -3.94 -12.06 4.70
C PRO A 78 -4.84 -12.22 3.46
N THR A 79 -6.10 -11.81 3.58
CA THR A 79 -7.11 -11.85 2.51
C THR A 79 -7.12 -10.62 1.63
N THR A 80 -6.30 -9.61 1.92
CA THR A 80 -6.28 -8.34 1.18
C THR A 80 -5.74 -8.56 -0.23
N PRO A 81 -6.47 -8.15 -1.28
CA PRO A 81 -5.93 -8.19 -2.63
C PRO A 81 -4.67 -7.32 -2.75
N SER A 82 -3.56 -7.95 -3.12
CA SER A 82 -2.23 -7.33 -3.17
C SER A 82 -1.53 -7.70 -4.48
N TYR A 83 -1.12 -6.70 -5.26
CA TYR A 83 -0.50 -6.89 -6.57
C TYR A 83 0.80 -6.10 -6.71
N ILE A 84 1.81 -6.69 -7.34
CA ILE A 84 3.06 -6.00 -7.69
C ILE A 84 3.23 -6.11 -9.20
N VAL A 85 3.44 -4.98 -9.86
CA VAL A 85 3.74 -4.89 -11.28
C VAL A 85 5.20 -4.54 -11.43
N GLU A 86 6.00 -5.53 -11.83
CA GLU A 86 7.43 -5.37 -12.08
C GLU A 86 7.64 -4.71 -13.46
N SER A 87 7.60 -3.38 -13.51
CA SER A 87 7.76 -2.61 -14.75
C SER A 87 8.02 -1.13 -14.48
N ASP A 88 8.42 -0.40 -15.52
CA ASP A 88 8.59 1.05 -15.47
C ASP A 88 7.23 1.75 -15.33
N ALA A 89 7.13 2.65 -14.35
CA ALA A 89 5.94 3.43 -14.07
C ALA A 89 5.46 4.28 -15.26
N THR A 90 6.38 4.80 -16.06
CA THR A 90 6.07 5.64 -17.22
C THR A 90 5.37 4.87 -18.34
N ILE A 91 5.49 3.54 -18.35
CA ILE A 91 4.81 2.66 -19.30
C ILE A 91 3.46 2.22 -18.72
N VAL A 92 3.46 1.69 -17.49
CA VAL A 92 2.29 0.99 -16.96
C VAL A 92 1.25 1.93 -16.33
N ALA A 93 1.69 2.98 -15.63
CA ALA A 93 0.74 3.86 -14.94
C ALA A 93 -0.26 4.53 -15.90
N PRO A 94 0.16 5.07 -17.07
CA PRO A 94 -0.80 5.62 -18.04
C PRO A 94 -1.81 4.59 -18.55
N LEU A 95 -1.39 3.34 -18.77
CA LEU A 95 -2.27 2.27 -19.23
C LEU A 95 -3.33 1.90 -18.17
N ILE A 96 -2.90 1.77 -16.90
CA ILE A 96 -3.83 1.50 -15.78
C ILE A 96 -4.81 2.65 -15.64
N PHE A 97 -4.34 3.89 -15.66
CA PHE A 97 -5.20 5.06 -15.48
C PHE A 97 -6.18 5.23 -16.66
N SER A 98 -5.74 4.99 -17.89
CA SER A 98 -6.63 4.99 -19.05
C SER A 98 -7.74 3.94 -18.90
N TYR A 99 -7.38 2.71 -18.50
CA TYR A 99 -8.34 1.62 -18.37
C TYR A 99 -9.32 1.82 -17.19
N VAL A 100 -8.84 2.26 -16.03
CA VAL A 100 -9.63 2.34 -14.79
C VAL A 100 -10.41 3.66 -14.70
N LEU A 101 -9.82 4.78 -15.12
CA LEU A 101 -10.41 6.11 -14.99
C LEU A 101 -11.05 6.60 -16.30
N GLY A 102 -10.86 5.90 -17.41
CA GLY A 102 -11.36 6.31 -18.72
C GLY A 102 -10.65 7.54 -19.28
N LEU A 103 -9.37 7.73 -18.92
CA LEU A 103 -8.50 8.80 -19.43
C LEU A 103 -7.94 8.50 -20.82
#